data_AF-A0A6T1BBJ5-F1
#
_entry.id   AF-A0A6T1BBJ5-F1
#
_cell.length_a   1.000
_cell.length_b   1.000
_cell.length_c   1.000
_cell.angle_alpha   90.00
_cell.angle_beta   90.00
_cell.angle_gamma   90.00
#
_symmetry.space_group_name_H-M   'P 1'
#
loop_
_entity.id
_entity.type
_entity.pdbx_description
1 polymer ?
#
loop_
_entity_poly.entity_id
_entity_poly.type
_entity_poly.pdbx_seq_one_letter_code
_entity_poly.pdbx_strand_id
1 'polypeptide(L)'
;EASEADKSVQELILAVSALTTKMWLYFEDAALKPMRRHGITLDLDLNPYFFDDVKQLGEAGMLEKAVDGLDAFCTNEALPAFRAVKKLDLTPLCATGDSPSMKSSVYDEINQRVSEVKGLITQAKSWMDPFKGQPSITKADVDEYVKQGEIEGLRAIIGVYQKSRFYQYLQGWKKDGEYLELIAMLKTHMNTLDEELKTWKAELAKLKELIVVAATAREDAEKSLKEAQEAKGLSEEAQAKLAKGVAALHEERARAETDLANLLAKLDAASKALEAAKEALQKSFVVGTTGSSELETMIKETRLNPSGYQRKSLQDAMAALESS
;
A
#
# COMPACT_ATOMS: atom_id res chain seq x y z
N GLU A 1 -22.44 10.52 -10.58
CA GLU A 1 -21.64 9.73 -11.53
C GLU A 1 -20.14 10.07 -11.47
N ALA A 2 -19.60 11.10 -12.15
CA ALA A 2 -18.14 11.37 -12.11
C ALA A 2 -17.60 11.76 -10.71
N SER A 3 -18.41 12.45 -9.88
CA SER A 3 -18.03 12.76 -8.49
C SER A 3 -18.16 11.57 -7.52
N GLU A 4 -18.84 10.50 -7.91
CA GLU A 4 -18.96 9.28 -7.10
C GLU A 4 -17.79 8.34 -7.38
N ALA A 5 -17.42 8.15 -8.65
CA ALA A 5 -16.33 7.23 -9.02
C ALA A 5 -14.98 7.64 -8.39
N ASP A 6 -14.65 8.93 -8.39
CA ASP A 6 -13.40 9.43 -7.80
C ASP A 6 -13.43 9.44 -6.27
N LYS A 7 -14.57 9.86 -5.68
CA LYS A 7 -14.81 9.74 -4.24
C LYS A 7 -14.69 8.27 -3.79
N SER A 8 -15.16 7.32 -4.59
CA SER A 8 -15.01 5.89 -4.31
C SER A 8 -13.57 5.38 -4.44
N VAL A 9 -12.78 5.84 -5.43
CA VAL A 9 -11.35 5.47 -5.53
C VAL A 9 -10.57 5.98 -4.33
N GLN A 10 -10.93 7.15 -3.84
CA GLN A 10 -10.31 7.79 -2.69
C GLN A 10 -10.73 7.19 -1.35
N GLU A 11 -12.03 7.01 -1.15
CA GLU A 11 -12.57 6.26 -0.02
C GLU A 11 -11.96 4.86 0.01
N LEU A 12 -11.69 4.26 -1.15
CA LEU A 12 -10.99 2.99 -1.25
C LEU A 12 -9.52 3.12 -0.80
N ILE A 13 -8.73 4.05 -1.33
CA ILE A 13 -7.32 4.23 -0.90
C ILE A 13 -7.24 4.53 0.61
N LEU A 14 -8.13 5.39 1.12
CA LEU A 14 -8.22 5.73 2.54
C LEU A 14 -8.67 4.55 3.38
N ALA A 15 -9.69 3.81 2.95
CA ALA A 15 -10.15 2.62 3.65
C ALA A 15 -9.07 1.55 3.70
N VAL A 16 -8.30 1.38 2.61
CA VAL A 16 -7.19 0.42 2.57
C VAL A 16 -6.04 0.90 3.43
N SER A 17 -5.68 2.19 3.43
CA SER A 17 -4.65 2.76 4.31
C SER A 17 -5.05 2.68 5.79
N ALA A 18 -6.32 2.97 6.11
CA ALA A 18 -6.87 2.81 7.45
C ALA A 18 -6.88 1.34 7.88
N LEU A 19 -7.19 0.43 6.95
CA LEU A 19 -7.15 -1.00 7.18
C LEU A 19 -5.72 -1.51 7.41
N THR A 20 -4.75 -1.14 6.57
CA THR A 20 -3.34 -1.51 6.76
C THR A 20 -2.81 -0.98 8.09
N THR A 21 -3.21 0.24 8.47
CA THR A 21 -2.89 0.81 9.78
C THR A 21 -3.52 0.01 10.92
N LYS A 22 -4.82 -0.32 10.84
CA LYS A 22 -5.49 -1.15 11.86
C LYS A 22 -4.86 -2.54 11.97
N MET A 23 -4.50 -3.15 10.85
CA MET A 23 -3.78 -4.42 10.81
C MET A 23 -2.41 -4.29 11.48
N TRP A 24 -1.70 -3.18 11.27
CA TRP A 24 -0.40 -2.94 11.91
C TRP A 24 -0.56 -2.78 13.42
N LEU A 25 -1.51 -1.96 13.86
CA LEU A 25 -1.81 -1.73 15.27
C LEU A 25 -2.23 -3.03 15.96
N TYR A 26 -3.04 -3.87 15.31
CA TYR A 26 -3.39 -5.18 15.84
C TYR A 26 -2.16 -6.07 16.01
N PHE A 27 -1.28 -6.14 15.00
CA PHE A 27 -0.04 -6.91 15.09
C PHE A 27 0.90 -6.35 16.17
N GLU A 28 1.01 -5.04 16.26
CA GLU A 28 1.79 -4.32 17.26
C GLU A 28 1.32 -4.66 18.67
N ASP A 29 0.01 -4.56 18.95
CA ASP A 29 -0.55 -4.83 20.28
C ASP A 29 -0.57 -6.33 20.63
N ALA A 30 -0.88 -7.20 19.66
CA ALA A 30 -1.04 -8.64 19.90
C ALA A 30 0.30 -9.40 19.91
N ALA A 31 1.31 -8.95 19.15
CA ALA A 31 2.58 -9.67 19.00
C ALA A 31 3.79 -8.84 19.46
N LEU A 32 4.02 -7.65 18.88
CA LEU A 32 5.27 -6.93 19.07
C LEU A 32 5.42 -6.34 20.48
N LYS A 33 4.35 -5.78 21.04
CA LYS A 33 4.35 -5.19 22.37
C LYS A 33 4.56 -6.22 23.48
N PRO A 34 3.93 -7.42 23.47
CA PRO A 34 4.34 -8.52 24.34
C PRO A 34 5.82 -8.88 24.20
N MET A 35 6.35 -9.00 22.99
CA MET A 35 7.78 -9.29 22.76
C MET A 35 8.68 -8.23 23.42
N ARG A 36 8.40 -6.95 23.21
CA ARG A 36 9.17 -5.84 23.83
C ARG A 36 9.06 -5.84 25.35
N ARG A 37 7.89 -6.15 25.93
CA ARG A 37 7.73 -6.29 27.39
C ARG A 37 8.61 -7.38 27.99
N HIS A 38 8.93 -8.40 27.19
CA HIS A 38 9.87 -9.46 27.56
C HIS A 38 11.34 -9.16 27.16
N GLY A 39 11.65 -7.92 26.76
CA GLY A 39 13.00 -7.51 26.40
C GLY A 39 13.44 -7.96 25.01
N ILE A 40 12.56 -8.55 24.21
CA ILE A 40 12.86 -8.93 22.82
C ILE A 40 12.68 -7.69 21.96
N THR A 41 13.79 -7.08 21.56
CA THR A 41 13.86 -5.94 20.65
C THR A 41 14.72 -6.28 19.43
N LEU A 42 14.62 -5.49 18.35
CA LEU A 42 15.38 -5.74 17.11
C LEU A 42 16.90 -5.67 17.36
N ASP A 43 17.32 -4.79 18.25
CA ASP A 43 18.70 -4.51 18.65
C ASP A 43 19.22 -5.41 19.79
N LEU A 44 18.39 -6.30 20.36
CA LEU A 44 18.80 -7.20 21.44
C LEU A 44 20.01 -8.05 21.03
N ASP A 45 21.16 -7.83 21.65
CA ASP A 45 22.31 -8.72 21.53
C ASP A 45 22.09 -9.95 22.43
N LEU A 46 22.19 -11.14 21.84
CA LEU A 46 22.01 -12.42 22.54
C LEU A 46 23.32 -12.96 23.11
N ASN A 47 24.47 -12.49 22.63
CA ASN A 47 25.77 -12.99 23.06
C ASN A 47 26.04 -12.79 24.56
N PRO A 48 25.61 -11.70 25.21
CA PRO A 48 25.77 -11.55 26.66
C PRO A 48 24.94 -12.53 27.50
N TYR A 49 23.89 -13.11 26.93
CA TYR A 49 22.94 -13.98 27.65
C TYR A 49 23.15 -15.47 27.37
N PHE A 50 23.73 -15.80 26.21
CA PHE A 50 23.94 -17.17 25.75
C PHE A 50 25.40 -17.36 25.37
N PHE A 51 26.16 -18.01 26.25
CA PHE A 51 27.55 -18.39 26.00
C PHE A 51 27.62 -19.46 24.92
N ASP A 52 28.63 -19.37 24.06
CA ASP A 52 28.86 -20.35 22.99
C ASP A 52 29.37 -21.71 23.54
N ASP A 53 29.94 -21.71 24.75
CA ASP A 53 30.34 -22.92 25.48
C ASP A 53 29.91 -22.83 26.94
N VAL A 54 28.99 -23.72 27.35
CA VAL A 54 28.49 -23.76 28.74
C VAL A 54 29.59 -24.08 29.77
N LYS A 55 30.71 -24.67 29.35
CA LYS A 55 31.85 -24.93 30.24
C LYS A 55 32.50 -23.66 30.76
N GLN A 56 32.24 -22.53 30.12
CA GLN A 56 32.74 -21.21 30.54
C GLN A 56 31.92 -20.61 31.69
N LEU A 57 30.77 -21.19 32.03
CA LEU A 57 29.98 -20.78 33.19
C LEU A 57 30.71 -21.16 34.49
N GLY A 58 30.65 -20.27 35.50
CA GLY A 58 31.24 -20.55 36.82
C GLY A 58 30.60 -21.77 37.50
N GLU A 59 29.35 -22.07 37.16
CA GLU A 59 28.55 -23.19 37.65
C GLU A 59 28.96 -24.53 37.04
N ALA A 60 29.63 -24.53 35.87
CA ALA A 60 30.08 -25.74 35.20
C ALA A 60 31.02 -26.57 36.11
N GLY A 61 31.91 -25.90 36.85
CA GLY A 61 32.79 -26.56 37.82
C GLY A 61 32.06 -27.20 39.00
N MET A 62 30.89 -26.67 39.41
CA MET A 62 30.07 -27.30 40.46
C MET A 62 29.36 -28.54 39.93
N LEU A 63 28.85 -28.48 38.70
CA LEU A 63 28.26 -29.63 38.02
C LEU A 63 29.29 -30.77 37.87
N GLU A 64 30.49 -30.46 37.41
CA GLU A 64 31.53 -31.47 37.24
C GLU A 64 31.90 -32.16 38.55
N LYS A 65 32.05 -31.38 39.63
CA LYS A 65 32.30 -31.91 40.97
C LYS A 65 31.17 -32.79 41.47
N ALA A 66 29.91 -32.44 41.18
CA ALA A 66 28.76 -33.23 41.58
C ALA A 66 28.73 -34.58 40.84
N VAL A 67 29.01 -34.59 39.53
CA VAL A 67 29.09 -35.82 38.73
C VAL A 67 30.26 -36.70 39.18
N ASP A 68 31.43 -36.11 39.44
CA ASP A 68 32.58 -36.85 39.98
C ASP A 68 32.29 -37.41 41.38
N GLY A 69 31.60 -36.65 42.23
CA GLY A 69 31.20 -37.09 43.56
C GLY A 69 30.24 -38.28 43.52
N LEU A 70 29.28 -38.27 42.58
CA LEU A 70 28.35 -39.39 42.37
C LEU A 70 29.10 -40.64 41.90
N ASP A 71 29.99 -40.50 40.91
CA ASP A 71 30.81 -41.61 40.40
C ASP A 71 31.71 -42.21 41.49
N ALA A 72 32.37 -41.35 42.27
CA ALA A 72 33.21 -41.75 43.40
C ALA A 72 32.40 -42.46 44.49
N PHE A 73 31.23 -41.94 44.86
CA PHE A 73 30.34 -42.58 45.84
C PHE A 73 29.87 -43.96 45.36
N CYS A 74 29.44 -44.05 44.10
CA CYS A 74 29.00 -45.30 43.51
C CYS A 74 30.12 -46.35 43.47
N THR A 75 31.33 -45.95 43.09
CA THR A 75 32.49 -46.84 42.96
C THR A 75 33.05 -47.28 44.31
N ASN A 76 33.24 -46.33 45.24
CA ASN A 76 33.99 -46.57 46.46
C ASN A 76 33.12 -47.03 47.64
N GLU A 77 31.83 -46.64 47.69
CA GLU A 77 30.97 -46.88 48.85
C GLU A 77 29.76 -47.76 48.49
N ALA A 78 28.96 -47.35 47.51
CA ALA A 78 27.66 -47.96 47.25
C ALA A 78 27.76 -49.35 46.62
N LEU A 79 28.55 -49.53 45.55
CA LEU A 79 28.70 -50.84 44.90
C LEU A 79 29.26 -51.92 45.85
N PRO A 80 30.29 -51.66 46.68
CA PRO A 80 30.71 -52.59 47.72
C PRO A 80 29.58 -52.98 48.67
N ALA A 81 28.78 -52.02 49.14
CA ALA A 81 27.66 -52.27 50.04
C ALA A 81 26.53 -53.05 49.33
N PHE A 82 26.20 -52.71 48.09
CA PHE A 82 25.18 -53.40 47.30
C PHE A 82 25.53 -54.86 47.04
N ARG A 83 26.81 -55.17 46.76
CA ARG A 83 27.28 -56.55 46.59
C ARG A 83 27.19 -57.39 47.87
N ALA A 84 27.16 -56.75 49.05
CA ALA A 84 26.98 -57.45 50.32
C ALA A 84 25.52 -57.89 50.57
N VAL A 85 24.54 -57.30 49.87
CA VAL A 85 23.11 -57.62 50.00
C VAL A 85 22.77 -58.80 49.06
N LYS A 86 22.54 -59.99 49.62
CA LYS A 86 22.33 -61.22 48.84
C LYS A 86 20.92 -61.44 48.28
N LYS A 87 19.92 -60.70 48.76
CA LYS A 87 18.49 -60.95 48.45
C LYS A 87 17.92 -60.05 47.36
N LEU A 88 18.59 -58.96 47.01
CA LEU A 88 18.13 -57.96 46.05
C LEU A 88 19.35 -57.34 45.38
N ASP A 89 19.34 -57.28 44.04
CA ASP A 89 20.40 -56.61 43.29
C ASP A 89 20.13 -55.11 43.22
N LEU A 90 20.93 -54.34 43.96
CA LEU A 90 20.88 -52.87 43.98
C LEU A 90 21.94 -52.24 43.07
N THR A 91 22.79 -53.05 42.42
CA THR A 91 23.84 -52.53 41.53
C THR A 91 23.34 -51.68 40.36
N PRO A 92 22.11 -51.88 39.81
CA PRO A 92 21.58 -51.00 38.77
C PRO A 92 21.42 -49.53 39.20
N LEU A 93 21.32 -49.23 40.50
CA LEU A 93 21.23 -47.85 40.99
C LEU A 93 22.50 -47.02 40.72
N CYS A 94 23.63 -47.68 40.49
CA CYS A 94 24.90 -47.08 40.10
C CYS A 94 25.25 -47.31 38.63
N ALA A 95 24.29 -47.76 37.80
CA ALA A 95 24.47 -47.90 36.36
C ALA A 95 24.23 -46.56 35.63
N THR A 96 24.86 -45.48 36.09
CA THR A 96 24.67 -44.12 35.57
C THR A 96 25.57 -43.77 34.38
N GLY A 97 26.49 -44.66 34.01
CA GLY A 97 27.56 -44.41 33.03
C GLY A 97 28.84 -43.90 33.71
N ASP A 98 29.91 -43.71 32.94
CA ASP A 98 31.15 -43.11 33.44
C ASP A 98 31.02 -41.58 33.55
N SER A 99 31.70 -40.99 34.54
CA SER A 99 31.69 -39.53 34.77
C SER A 99 31.96 -38.69 33.50
N PRO A 100 32.98 -38.99 32.67
CA PRO A 100 33.21 -38.28 31.40
C PRO A 100 31.99 -38.29 30.47
N SER A 101 31.38 -39.45 30.25
CA SER A 101 30.17 -39.58 29.42
C SER A 101 28.99 -38.80 30.00
N MET A 102 28.76 -38.89 31.32
CA MET A 102 27.69 -38.14 32.00
C MET A 102 27.87 -36.63 31.86
N LYS A 103 29.09 -36.12 32.11
CA LYS A 103 29.42 -34.69 31.94
C LYS A 103 29.18 -34.24 30.51
N SER A 104 29.65 -35.01 29.52
CA SER A 104 29.44 -34.69 28.11
C SER A 104 27.95 -34.62 27.79
N SER A 105 27.17 -35.64 28.15
CA SER A 105 25.73 -35.67 27.86
C SER A 105 24.98 -34.50 28.49
N VAL A 106 25.33 -34.09 29.72
CA VAL A 106 24.71 -32.91 30.35
C VAL A 106 25.09 -31.63 29.61
N TYR A 107 26.36 -31.45 29.23
CA TYR A 107 26.76 -30.28 28.46
C TYR A 107 26.14 -30.23 27.07
N ASP A 108 26.03 -31.37 26.39
CA ASP A 108 25.42 -31.48 25.06
C ASP A 108 23.93 -31.08 25.11
N GLU A 109 23.20 -31.58 26.11
CA GLU A 109 21.79 -31.22 26.33
C GLU A 109 21.63 -29.71 26.62
N ILE A 110 22.48 -29.13 27.48
CA ILE A 110 22.42 -27.71 27.78
C ILE A 110 22.78 -26.87 26.54
N ASN A 111 23.83 -27.22 25.80
CA ASN A 111 24.21 -26.55 24.56
C ASN A 111 23.10 -26.61 23.52
N GLN A 112 22.47 -27.78 23.34
CA GLN A 112 21.33 -27.92 22.46
C GLN A 112 20.21 -26.98 22.88
N ARG A 113 19.87 -26.95 24.18
CA ARG A 113 18.81 -26.09 24.70
C ARG A 113 19.12 -24.60 24.52
N VAL A 114 20.37 -24.19 24.74
CA VAL A 114 20.85 -22.82 24.49
C VAL A 114 20.67 -22.46 23.02
N SER A 115 21.08 -23.33 22.10
CA SER A 115 20.94 -23.13 20.65
C SER A 115 19.47 -23.00 20.24
N GLU A 116 18.59 -23.88 20.74
CA GLU A 116 17.15 -23.83 20.48
C GLU A 116 16.54 -22.50 20.94
N VAL A 117 16.84 -22.07 22.17
CA VAL A 117 16.31 -20.82 22.72
C VAL A 117 16.85 -19.60 21.95
N LYS A 118 18.16 -19.57 21.62
CA LYS A 118 18.77 -18.52 20.80
C LYS A 118 18.10 -18.45 19.42
N GLY A 119 17.80 -19.60 18.83
CA GLY A 119 17.06 -19.72 17.56
C GLY A 119 15.63 -19.17 17.66
N LEU A 120 14.88 -19.52 18.71
CA LEU A 120 13.53 -19.02 18.95
C LEU A 120 13.50 -17.51 19.17
N ILE A 121 14.43 -16.95 19.95
CA ILE A 121 14.52 -15.50 20.16
C ILE A 121 14.91 -14.80 18.85
N THR A 122 15.86 -15.35 18.09
CA THR A 122 16.24 -14.80 16.77
C THR A 122 15.05 -14.80 15.81
N GLN A 123 14.26 -15.87 15.81
CA GLN A 123 13.03 -15.95 15.03
C GLN A 123 12.01 -14.90 15.49
N ALA A 124 11.80 -14.75 16.80
CA ALA A 124 10.92 -13.73 17.36
C ALA A 124 11.36 -12.31 16.97
N LYS A 125 12.65 -11.99 17.12
CA LYS A 125 13.24 -10.71 16.67
C LYS A 125 12.96 -10.43 15.20
N SER A 126 13.03 -11.46 14.35
CA SER A 126 12.79 -11.28 12.91
C SER A 126 11.38 -10.79 12.57
N TRP A 127 10.39 -11.00 13.44
CA TRP A 127 9.04 -10.46 13.26
C TRP A 127 8.94 -8.95 13.51
N MET A 128 9.96 -8.35 14.13
CA MET A 128 10.06 -6.91 14.35
C MET A 128 10.67 -6.18 13.15
N ASP A 129 11.18 -6.91 12.15
CA ASP A 129 11.66 -6.35 10.90
C ASP A 129 10.48 -5.85 10.05
N PRO A 130 10.40 -4.54 9.74
CA PRO A 130 9.34 -3.98 8.92
C PRO A 130 9.33 -4.51 7.48
N PHE A 131 10.38 -5.21 7.04
CA PHE A 131 10.47 -5.81 5.71
C PHE A 131 10.54 -7.33 5.77
N LYS A 132 10.05 -7.93 6.87
CA LYS A 132 10.02 -9.39 7.03
C LYS A 132 9.43 -10.09 5.80
N GLY A 133 10.18 -11.05 5.25
CA GLY A 133 9.78 -11.79 4.05
C GLY A 133 10.06 -11.06 2.73
N GLN A 134 10.73 -9.91 2.76
CA GLN A 134 11.09 -9.10 1.60
C GLN A 134 12.60 -8.77 1.62
N PRO A 135 13.48 -9.78 1.46
CA PRO A 135 14.91 -9.67 1.74
C PRO A 135 15.68 -8.70 0.83
N SER A 136 15.10 -8.32 -0.32
CA SER A 136 15.72 -7.42 -1.30
C SER A 136 15.21 -5.98 -1.21
N ILE A 137 14.33 -5.66 -0.26
CA ILE A 137 13.71 -4.33 -0.14
C ILE A 137 14.41 -3.54 0.95
N THR A 138 14.86 -2.35 0.59
CA THR A 138 15.40 -1.36 1.53
C THR A 138 14.35 -0.30 1.87
N LYS A 139 14.62 0.50 2.91
CA LYS A 139 13.77 1.65 3.22
C LYS A 139 13.71 2.65 2.06
N ALA A 140 14.81 2.85 1.34
CA ALA A 140 14.87 3.72 0.17
C ALA A 140 13.95 3.22 -0.96
N ASP A 141 13.90 1.91 -1.19
CA ASP A 141 12.98 1.32 -2.16
C ASP A 141 11.52 1.58 -1.79
N VAL A 142 11.17 1.40 -0.50
CA VAL A 142 9.80 1.67 -0.02
C VAL A 142 9.44 3.14 -0.17
N ASP A 143 10.35 4.05 0.13
CA ASP A 143 10.10 5.49 -0.03
C ASP A 143 9.85 5.84 -1.51
N GLU A 144 10.55 5.17 -2.44
CA GLU A 144 10.30 5.33 -3.87
C GLU A 144 8.97 4.71 -4.30
N TYR A 145 8.58 3.56 -3.74
CA TYR A 145 7.30 2.92 -4.06
C TYR A 145 6.12 3.79 -3.61
N VAL A 146 6.22 4.40 -2.43
CA VAL A 146 5.21 5.33 -1.93
C VAL A 146 5.08 6.55 -2.85
N LYS A 147 6.19 7.10 -3.35
CA LYS A 147 6.15 8.18 -4.37
C LYS A 147 5.46 7.75 -5.66
N GLN A 148 5.54 6.46 -6.00
CA GLN A 148 4.87 5.87 -7.16
C GLN A 148 3.40 5.48 -6.88
N GLY A 149 2.88 5.79 -5.69
CA GLY A 149 1.48 5.61 -5.32
C GLY A 149 1.18 4.37 -4.47
N GLU A 150 2.19 3.59 -4.08
CA GLU A 150 2.00 2.49 -3.14
C GLU A 150 1.56 3.02 -1.75
N ILE A 151 0.65 2.29 -1.10
CA ILE A 151 0.13 2.66 0.22
C ILE A 151 1.25 2.62 1.27
N GLU A 152 1.38 3.69 2.05
CA GLU A 152 2.35 3.76 3.14
C GLU A 152 2.11 2.63 4.17
N GLY A 153 3.20 2.03 4.65
CA GLY A 153 3.13 0.93 5.63
C GLY A 153 2.67 -0.42 5.05
N LEU A 154 2.25 -0.48 3.78
CA LEU A 154 1.83 -1.73 3.12
C LEU A 154 2.90 -2.81 3.23
N ARG A 155 4.18 -2.45 3.05
CA ARG A 155 5.31 -3.39 3.12
C ARG A 155 5.47 -4.05 4.48
N ALA A 156 5.14 -3.34 5.57
CA ALA A 156 5.16 -3.89 6.92
C ALA A 156 4.03 -4.89 7.16
N ILE A 157 2.89 -4.72 6.49
CA ILE A 157 1.73 -5.60 6.62
C ILE A 157 1.86 -6.84 5.76
N ILE A 158 2.31 -6.68 4.52
CA ILE A 158 2.43 -7.77 3.55
C ILE A 158 3.29 -8.92 4.08
N GLY A 159 4.39 -8.62 4.76
CA GLY A 159 5.26 -9.63 5.38
C GLY A 159 4.57 -10.42 6.49
N VAL A 160 3.80 -9.74 7.34
CA VAL A 160 3.09 -10.32 8.48
C VAL A 160 1.91 -11.17 8.03
N TYR A 161 1.12 -10.65 7.09
CA TYR A 161 -0.15 -11.24 6.68
C TYR A 161 -0.04 -12.13 5.43
N GLN A 162 1.17 -12.52 5.02
CA GLN A 162 1.45 -13.31 3.81
C GLN A 162 0.67 -14.64 3.70
N LYS A 163 0.27 -15.22 4.83
CA LYS A 163 -0.51 -16.48 4.87
C LYS A 163 -2.02 -16.28 4.92
N SER A 164 -2.49 -15.03 4.98
CA SER A 164 -3.91 -14.71 5.04
C SER A 164 -4.54 -14.72 3.64
N ARG A 165 -5.84 -15.01 3.56
CA ARG A 165 -6.60 -14.86 2.30
C ARG A 165 -6.61 -13.42 1.80
N PHE A 166 -6.48 -12.46 2.71
CA PHE A 166 -6.45 -11.03 2.41
C PHE A 166 -5.13 -10.57 1.77
N TYR A 167 -4.08 -11.41 1.80
CA TYR A 167 -2.79 -11.09 1.21
C TYR A 167 -2.86 -10.79 -0.30
N GLN A 168 -3.66 -11.56 -1.06
CA GLN A 168 -3.78 -11.37 -2.50
C GLN A 168 -4.31 -9.98 -2.84
N TYR A 169 -5.30 -9.50 -2.08
CA TYR A 169 -5.82 -8.15 -2.22
C TYR A 169 -4.73 -7.09 -1.94
N LEU A 170 -3.92 -7.29 -0.90
CA LEU A 170 -2.82 -6.37 -0.59
C LEU A 170 -1.72 -6.36 -1.67
N GLN A 171 -1.55 -7.44 -2.45
CA GLN A 171 -0.58 -7.44 -3.56
C GLN A 171 -0.97 -6.46 -4.67
N GLY A 172 -2.26 -6.28 -4.95
CA GLY A 172 -2.73 -5.37 -6.01
C GLY A 172 -2.39 -3.90 -5.74
N TRP A 173 -2.10 -3.55 -4.48
CA TRP A 173 -1.71 -2.20 -4.04
C TRP A 173 -0.20 -1.94 -4.04
N LYS A 174 0.63 -2.96 -4.32
CA LYS A 174 2.08 -2.77 -4.44
C LYS A 174 2.40 -1.95 -5.68
N LYS A 175 3.60 -1.38 -5.72
CA LYS A 175 4.25 -0.93 -6.95
C LYS A 175 4.10 -2.02 -8.02
N ASP A 176 3.71 -1.60 -9.21
CA ASP A 176 3.40 -2.45 -10.38
C ASP A 176 2.21 -3.41 -10.16
N GLY A 177 1.38 -3.16 -9.15
CA GLY A 177 0.16 -3.90 -8.87
C GLY A 177 -1.02 -3.43 -9.71
N GLU A 178 -1.96 -4.35 -9.95
CA GLU A 178 -3.13 -4.15 -10.82
C GLU A 178 -3.97 -2.92 -10.43
N TYR A 179 -4.09 -2.58 -9.15
CA TYR A 179 -4.91 -1.44 -8.73
C TYR A 179 -4.23 -0.10 -9.01
N LEU A 180 -2.91 -0.02 -8.83
CA LEU A 180 -2.15 1.18 -9.19
C LEU A 180 -2.08 1.38 -10.70
N GLU A 181 -1.98 0.30 -11.47
CA GLU A 181 -2.04 0.34 -12.93
C GLU A 181 -3.39 0.88 -13.42
N LEU A 182 -4.50 0.41 -12.86
CA LEU A 182 -5.84 0.93 -13.19
C LEU A 182 -5.98 2.43 -12.88
N ILE A 183 -5.44 2.89 -11.75
CA ILE A 183 -5.42 4.32 -11.40
C ILE A 183 -4.56 5.12 -12.40
N ALA A 184 -3.42 4.58 -12.84
CA ALA A 184 -2.57 5.22 -13.83
C ALA A 184 -3.23 5.30 -15.21
N MET A 185 -3.94 4.24 -15.63
CA MET A 185 -4.75 4.24 -16.85
C MET A 185 -5.84 5.31 -16.81
N LEU A 186 -6.55 5.44 -15.69
CA LEU A 186 -7.58 6.46 -15.51
C LEU A 186 -7.01 7.88 -15.70
N LYS A 187 -5.84 8.17 -15.09
CA LYS A 187 -5.15 9.45 -15.27
C LYS A 187 -4.75 9.70 -16.73
N THR A 188 -4.24 8.68 -17.41
CA THR A 188 -3.88 8.78 -18.83
C THR A 188 -5.10 9.12 -19.68
N HIS A 189 -6.23 8.42 -19.49
CA HIS A 189 -7.45 8.69 -20.24
C HIS A 189 -7.98 10.11 -20.00
N MET A 190 -7.90 10.62 -18.76
CA MET A 190 -8.27 12.01 -18.46
C MET A 190 -7.40 13.02 -19.21
N ASN A 191 -6.09 12.78 -19.30
CA ASN A 191 -5.18 13.66 -20.06
C ASN A 191 -5.48 13.60 -21.56
N THR A 192 -5.77 12.42 -22.12
CA THR A 192 -6.15 12.29 -23.53
C THR A 192 -7.42 13.09 -23.85
N LEU A 193 -8.47 12.94 -23.03
CA LEU A 193 -9.71 13.70 -23.20
C LEU A 193 -9.47 15.21 -23.15
N ASP A 194 -8.48 15.64 -22.38
CA ASP A 194 -8.11 17.03 -22.23
C ASP A 194 -7.52 17.65 -23.49
N GLU A 195 -6.61 16.90 -24.13
CA GLU A 195 -6.00 17.29 -25.40
C GLU A 195 -7.01 17.24 -26.56
N GLU A 196 -7.92 16.26 -26.56
CA GLU A 196 -9.02 16.19 -27.52
C GLU A 196 -9.96 17.41 -27.39
N LEU A 197 -10.33 17.79 -26.16
CA LEU A 197 -11.16 18.97 -25.91
C LEU A 197 -10.50 20.27 -26.38
N LYS A 198 -9.18 20.44 -26.17
CA LYS A 198 -8.43 21.58 -26.71
C LYS A 198 -8.48 21.61 -28.23
N THR A 199 -8.32 20.44 -28.86
CA THR A 199 -8.37 20.29 -30.32
C THR A 199 -9.74 20.68 -30.87
N TRP A 200 -10.83 20.11 -30.32
CA TRP A 200 -12.18 20.45 -30.76
C TRP A 200 -12.57 21.91 -30.51
N LYS A 201 -12.08 22.53 -29.41
CA LYS A 201 -12.24 23.97 -29.19
C LYS A 201 -11.61 24.81 -30.30
N ALA A 202 -10.41 24.45 -30.75
CA ALA A 202 -9.73 25.16 -31.83
C ALA A 202 -10.43 24.94 -33.19
N GLU A 203 -10.89 23.73 -33.48
CA GLU A 203 -11.61 23.41 -34.72
C GLU A 203 -12.97 24.13 -34.80
N LEU A 204 -13.72 24.18 -33.71
CA LEU A 204 -15.00 24.87 -33.66
C LEU A 204 -14.86 26.39 -33.77
N ALA A 205 -13.77 26.97 -33.23
CA ALA A 205 -13.45 28.39 -33.45
C ALA A 205 -13.21 28.69 -34.94
N LYS A 206 -12.43 27.84 -35.63
CA LYS A 206 -12.20 27.96 -37.08
C LYS A 206 -13.49 27.82 -37.89
N LEU A 207 -14.34 26.84 -37.56
CA LEU A 207 -15.63 26.66 -38.22
C LEU A 207 -16.53 27.89 -38.05
N LYS A 208 -16.55 28.49 -36.86
CA LYS A 208 -17.29 29.73 -36.60
C LYS A 208 -16.83 30.88 -37.50
N GLU A 209 -15.52 31.07 -37.64
CA GLU A 209 -14.96 32.08 -38.55
C GLU A 209 -15.33 31.80 -40.01
N LEU A 210 -15.21 30.54 -40.46
CA LEU A 210 -15.54 30.14 -41.83
C LEU A 210 -17.02 30.35 -42.16
N ILE A 211 -17.94 30.08 -41.22
CA ILE A 211 -19.37 30.35 -41.42
C ILE A 211 -19.63 31.85 -41.60
N VAL A 212 -18.97 32.71 -40.82
CA VAL A 212 -19.11 34.17 -40.97
C VAL A 212 -18.57 34.64 -42.32
N VAL A 213 -17.38 34.18 -42.71
CA VAL A 213 -16.79 34.53 -44.01
C VAL A 213 -17.67 34.06 -45.16
N ALA A 214 -18.18 32.83 -45.10
CA ALA A 214 -19.08 32.28 -46.11
C ALA A 214 -20.41 33.05 -46.18
N ALA A 215 -20.96 33.46 -45.03
CA ALA A 215 -22.15 34.28 -44.95
C ALA A 215 -21.97 35.65 -45.63
N THR A 216 -20.88 36.36 -45.31
CA THR A 216 -20.58 37.67 -45.91
C THR A 216 -20.34 37.57 -47.41
N ALA A 217 -19.48 36.64 -47.84
CA ALA A 217 -19.18 36.43 -49.26
C ALA A 217 -20.45 36.11 -50.06
N ARG A 218 -21.40 35.43 -49.42
CA ARG A 218 -22.67 35.10 -50.03
C ARG A 218 -23.64 36.28 -50.09
N GLU A 219 -23.74 37.08 -49.03
CA GLU A 219 -24.54 38.32 -49.05
C GLU A 219 -24.05 39.27 -50.16
N ASP A 220 -22.73 39.39 -50.32
CA ASP A 220 -22.11 40.16 -51.41
C ASP A 220 -22.42 39.57 -52.80
N ALA A 221 -22.37 38.24 -52.93
CA ALA A 221 -22.71 37.54 -54.17
C ALA A 221 -24.21 37.70 -54.52
N GLU A 222 -25.11 37.58 -53.54
CA GLU A 222 -26.56 37.79 -53.72
C GLU A 222 -26.87 39.23 -54.14
N LYS A 223 -26.19 40.22 -53.55
CA LYS A 223 -26.32 41.62 -53.94
C LYS A 223 -25.85 41.85 -55.38
N SER A 224 -24.64 41.37 -55.71
CA SER A 224 -24.08 41.47 -57.07
C SER A 224 -24.97 40.78 -58.10
N LEU A 225 -25.58 39.65 -57.71
CA LEU A 225 -26.50 38.90 -58.54
C LEU A 225 -27.77 39.72 -58.82
N LYS A 226 -28.41 40.30 -57.79
CA LYS A 226 -29.59 41.16 -57.95
C LYS A 226 -29.31 42.35 -58.86
N GLU A 227 -28.20 43.04 -58.66
CA GLU A 227 -27.77 44.16 -59.52
C GLU A 227 -27.61 43.72 -60.99
N ALA A 228 -27.00 42.55 -61.23
CA ALA A 228 -26.88 41.98 -62.57
C ALA A 228 -28.22 41.53 -63.19
N GLN A 229 -29.17 41.06 -62.36
CA GLN A 229 -30.51 40.68 -62.81
C GLN A 229 -31.31 41.89 -63.29
N GLU A 230 -31.26 43.00 -62.54
CA GLU A 230 -31.90 44.26 -62.88
C GLU A 230 -31.32 44.87 -64.17
N ALA A 231 -30.00 44.79 -64.35
CA ALA A 231 -29.32 45.31 -65.53
C ALA A 231 -29.60 44.52 -66.83
N LYS A 232 -29.92 43.21 -66.74
CA LYS A 232 -30.05 42.33 -67.91
C LYS A 232 -31.47 41.98 -68.34
N GLY A 233 -32.51 42.35 -67.58
CA GLY A 233 -33.90 42.06 -67.95
C GLY A 233 -34.15 40.56 -68.19
N LEU A 234 -33.69 39.70 -67.27
CA LEU A 234 -33.83 38.25 -67.37
C LEU A 234 -35.29 37.81 -67.47
N SER A 235 -35.55 36.68 -68.14
CA SER A 235 -36.88 36.05 -68.19
C SER A 235 -37.35 35.60 -66.80
N GLU A 236 -38.66 35.59 -66.58
CA GLU A 236 -39.27 35.17 -65.30
C GLU A 236 -38.81 33.76 -64.86
N GLU A 237 -38.63 32.84 -65.80
CA GLU A 237 -38.21 31.47 -65.52
C GLU A 237 -36.75 31.40 -65.02
N ALA A 238 -35.87 32.25 -65.53
CA ALA A 238 -34.49 32.37 -65.05
C ALA A 238 -34.43 33.03 -63.66
N GLN A 239 -35.29 34.02 -63.40
CA GLN A 239 -35.42 34.64 -62.08
C GLN A 239 -35.92 33.64 -61.03
N ALA A 240 -36.93 32.82 -61.37
CA ALA A 240 -37.48 31.81 -60.47
C ALA A 240 -36.46 30.72 -60.09
N LYS A 241 -35.66 30.25 -61.06
CA LYS A 241 -34.56 29.29 -60.79
C LYS A 241 -33.50 29.87 -59.86
N LEU A 242 -33.12 31.13 -60.08
CA LEU A 242 -32.14 31.83 -59.23
C LEU A 242 -32.66 32.01 -57.80
N ALA A 243 -33.90 32.47 -57.64
CA ALA A 243 -34.54 32.66 -56.34
C ALA A 243 -34.60 31.34 -55.55
N LYS A 244 -34.87 30.22 -56.24
CA LYS A 244 -34.85 28.89 -55.63
C LYS A 244 -33.45 28.47 -55.18
N GLY A 245 -32.40 28.78 -55.95
CA GLY A 245 -31.02 28.52 -55.56
C GLY A 245 -30.58 29.34 -54.35
N VAL A 246 -30.92 30.63 -54.32
CA VAL A 246 -30.66 31.52 -53.18
C VAL A 246 -31.39 31.04 -51.92
N ALA A 247 -32.66 30.64 -52.05
CA ALA A 247 -33.43 30.08 -50.94
C ALA A 247 -32.81 28.77 -50.40
N ALA A 248 -32.40 27.86 -51.28
CA ALA A 248 -31.76 26.60 -50.89
C ALA A 248 -30.45 26.86 -50.13
N LEU A 249 -29.64 27.81 -50.59
CA LEU A 249 -28.44 28.21 -49.86
C LEU A 249 -28.81 28.80 -48.48
N HIS A 250 -29.87 29.61 -48.35
CA HIS A 250 -30.24 30.20 -47.04
C HIS A 250 -30.59 29.11 -46.04
N GLU A 251 -31.26 28.06 -46.52
CA GLU A 251 -31.57 26.89 -45.72
C GLU A 251 -30.29 26.14 -45.29
N GLU A 252 -29.32 25.94 -46.19
CA GLU A 252 -28.03 25.32 -45.83
C GLU A 252 -27.25 26.13 -44.81
N ARG A 253 -27.26 27.48 -44.92
CA ARG A 253 -26.65 28.37 -43.92
C ARG A 253 -27.31 28.20 -42.56
N ALA A 254 -28.64 28.25 -42.51
CA ALA A 254 -29.38 28.11 -41.26
C ALA A 254 -29.13 26.74 -40.59
N ARG A 255 -29.01 25.67 -41.39
CA ARG A 255 -28.61 24.35 -40.91
C ARG A 255 -27.19 24.35 -40.34
N ALA A 256 -26.21 24.89 -41.07
CA ALA A 256 -24.82 24.96 -40.61
C ALA A 256 -24.65 25.79 -39.33
N GLU A 257 -25.37 26.90 -39.20
CA GLU A 257 -25.40 27.72 -37.97
C GLU A 257 -26.00 26.94 -36.79
N THR A 258 -27.09 26.19 -37.04
CA THR A 258 -27.73 25.33 -36.03
C THR A 258 -26.80 24.19 -35.60
N ASP A 259 -26.14 23.52 -36.55
CA ASP A 259 -25.21 22.44 -36.28
C ASP A 259 -23.99 22.93 -35.50
N LEU A 260 -23.45 24.11 -35.84
CA LEU A 260 -22.36 24.73 -35.10
C LEU A 260 -22.78 25.05 -33.66
N ALA A 261 -23.97 25.62 -33.46
CA ALA A 261 -24.51 25.90 -32.13
C ALA A 261 -24.64 24.61 -31.29
N ASN A 262 -25.13 23.53 -31.89
CA ASN A 262 -25.24 22.22 -31.24
C ASN A 262 -23.86 21.64 -30.87
N LEU A 263 -22.86 21.76 -31.74
CA LEU A 263 -21.50 21.29 -31.47
C LEU A 263 -20.83 22.10 -30.34
N LEU A 264 -20.99 23.42 -30.33
CA LEU A 264 -20.50 24.29 -29.25
C LEU A 264 -21.13 23.93 -27.91
N ALA A 265 -22.44 23.65 -27.88
CA ALA A 265 -23.13 23.22 -26.66
C ALA A 265 -22.62 21.86 -26.15
N LYS A 266 -22.41 20.89 -27.04
CA LYS A 266 -21.83 19.58 -26.69
C LYS A 266 -20.41 19.70 -26.15
N LEU A 267 -19.59 20.58 -26.76
CA LEU A 267 -18.23 20.84 -26.32
C LEU A 267 -18.17 21.48 -24.94
N ASP A 268 -19.03 22.47 -24.67
CA ASP A 268 -19.13 23.09 -23.35
C ASP A 268 -19.54 22.07 -22.28
N ALA A 269 -20.51 21.22 -22.58
CA ALA A 269 -20.91 20.12 -21.69
C ALA A 269 -19.76 19.14 -21.42
N ALA A 270 -19.04 18.71 -22.46
CA ALA A 270 -17.88 17.82 -22.32
C ALA A 270 -16.73 18.46 -21.54
N SER A 271 -16.44 19.75 -21.78
CA SER A 271 -15.42 20.50 -21.05
C SER A 271 -15.76 20.63 -19.57
N LYS A 272 -17.03 20.92 -19.24
CA LYS A 272 -17.49 20.99 -17.85
C LYS A 272 -17.42 19.62 -17.17
N ALA A 273 -17.77 18.55 -17.88
CA ALA A 273 -17.66 17.19 -17.36
C ALA A 273 -16.21 16.81 -17.06
N LEU A 274 -15.27 17.14 -17.94
CA LEU A 274 -13.85 16.86 -17.72
C LEU A 274 -13.26 17.71 -16.58
N GLU A 275 -13.54 19.01 -16.53
CA GLU A 275 -13.05 19.85 -15.42
C GLU A 275 -13.65 19.42 -14.08
N ALA A 276 -14.93 19.01 -14.05
CA ALA A 276 -15.51 18.41 -12.86
C ALA A 276 -14.79 17.10 -12.47
N ALA A 277 -14.42 16.26 -13.44
CA ALA A 277 -13.65 15.03 -13.19
C ALA A 277 -12.22 15.32 -12.68
N LYS A 278 -11.54 16.35 -13.20
CA LYS A 278 -10.20 16.76 -12.75
C LYS A 278 -10.22 17.42 -11.38
N GLU A 279 -11.13 18.37 -11.14
CA GLU A 279 -11.28 19.00 -9.84
C GLU A 279 -11.61 17.97 -8.77
N ALA A 280 -12.45 16.98 -9.11
CA ALA A 280 -12.69 15.82 -8.25
C ALA A 280 -11.36 15.13 -7.95
N LEU A 281 -10.62 14.68 -8.98
CA LEU A 281 -9.34 13.96 -8.83
C LEU A 281 -8.25 14.75 -8.07
N GLN A 282 -8.14 16.06 -8.25
CA GLN A 282 -7.12 16.91 -7.59
C GLN A 282 -7.46 17.25 -6.14
N LYS A 283 -8.71 17.65 -5.85
CA LYS A 283 -9.15 17.89 -4.47
C LYS A 283 -9.03 16.60 -3.66
N SER A 284 -9.30 15.48 -4.31
CA SER A 284 -9.18 14.18 -3.70
C SER A 284 -7.69 13.84 -3.44
N PHE A 285 -6.75 14.09 -4.36
CA PHE A 285 -5.31 13.85 -4.13
C PHE A 285 -4.67 14.68 -2.99
N VAL A 286 -5.05 15.95 -2.82
CA VAL A 286 -4.45 16.87 -1.81
C VAL A 286 -5.03 16.66 -0.39
N VAL A 287 -6.29 16.25 -0.27
CA VAL A 287 -6.92 15.95 1.03
C VAL A 287 -6.49 14.56 1.55
N GLY A 288 -6.25 13.59 0.66
CA GLY A 288 -5.75 12.26 1.04
C GLY A 288 -4.29 12.23 1.52
N THR A 289 -3.48 13.24 1.19
CA THR A 289 -2.06 13.33 1.58
C THR A 289 -1.82 14.15 2.85
N THR A 290 -2.81 14.94 3.30
CA THR A 290 -2.71 15.73 4.55
C THR A 290 -2.99 14.90 5.80
N GLY A 291 -3.66 13.74 5.70
CA GLY A 291 -3.76 12.76 6.80
C GLY A 291 -2.46 11.98 7.06
N SER A 292 -1.52 11.95 6.10
CA SER A 292 -0.21 11.29 6.24
C SER A 292 0.68 12.03 7.26
N SER A 293 0.51 13.34 7.49
CA SER A 293 1.27 14.03 8.54
C SER A 293 0.80 13.69 9.97
N GLU A 294 -0.50 13.46 10.17
CA GLU A 294 -1.02 12.96 11.45
C GLU A 294 -0.64 11.48 11.66
N LEU A 295 -0.61 10.69 10.59
CA LEU A 295 -0.14 9.30 10.59
C LEU A 295 1.36 9.20 10.90
N GLU A 296 2.20 10.05 10.27
CA GLU A 296 3.62 10.17 10.60
C GLU A 296 3.81 10.60 12.05
N THR A 297 2.97 11.51 12.56
CA THR A 297 3.03 11.97 13.94
C THR A 297 2.67 10.83 14.89
N MET A 298 1.62 10.06 14.62
CA MET A 298 1.26 8.87 15.42
C MET A 298 2.31 7.76 15.34
N ILE A 299 2.85 7.45 14.17
CA ILE A 299 3.92 6.46 14.02
C ILE A 299 5.21 6.92 14.70
N LYS A 300 5.56 8.21 14.61
CA LYS A 300 6.70 8.81 15.32
C LYS A 300 6.46 8.83 16.82
N GLU A 301 5.29 9.23 17.32
CA GLU A 301 4.95 9.24 18.75
C GLU A 301 4.94 7.83 19.35
N THR A 302 4.46 6.83 18.60
CA THR A 302 4.49 5.42 19.03
C THR A 302 5.90 4.82 18.97
N ARG A 303 6.76 5.27 18.05
CA ARG A 303 8.18 4.88 17.96
C ARG A 303 9.09 5.63 18.95
N LEU A 304 8.76 6.88 19.32
CA LEU A 304 9.59 7.77 20.13
C LEU A 304 9.30 7.69 21.62
N ASN A 305 8.20 7.08 22.06
CA ASN A 305 7.88 6.96 23.48
C ASN A 305 7.75 5.49 23.96
N PRO A 306 8.87 4.81 24.25
CA PRO A 306 8.89 3.43 24.75
C PRO A 306 8.38 3.29 26.19
N SER A 307 8.19 4.40 26.91
CA SER A 307 7.75 4.41 28.30
C SER A 307 6.37 5.06 28.44
N GLY A 308 5.35 4.20 28.50
CA GLY A 308 4.10 4.41 29.23
C GLY A 308 3.46 5.81 29.14
N TYR A 309 2.54 5.98 28.18
CA TYR A 309 1.41 6.89 28.37
C TYR A 309 0.10 6.10 28.37
N GLN A 310 -0.68 6.35 29.40
CA GLN A 310 -1.85 5.59 29.82
C GLN A 310 -2.97 5.60 28.77
N ARG A 311 -3.61 4.44 28.65
CA ARG A 311 -4.91 4.03 28.07
C ARG A 311 -6.01 5.08 27.77
N LYS A 312 -5.96 6.32 28.27
CA LYS A 312 -7.07 7.26 28.22
C LYS A 312 -7.24 7.92 26.84
N SER A 313 -6.16 8.40 26.22
CA SER A 313 -6.24 8.98 24.86
C SER A 313 -6.65 7.96 23.80
N LEU A 314 -6.28 6.69 23.99
CA LEU A 314 -6.64 5.59 23.09
C LEU A 314 -8.13 5.22 23.17
N GLN A 315 -8.71 5.21 24.38
CA GLN A 315 -10.15 4.99 24.57
C GLN A 315 -10.96 6.19 24.05
N ASP A 316 -10.47 7.41 24.25
CA ASP A 316 -11.13 8.62 23.78
C ASP A 316 -11.10 8.73 22.24
N ALA A 317 -10.00 8.32 21.59
CA ALA A 317 -9.90 8.29 20.12
C ALA A 317 -10.75 7.17 19.48
N MET A 318 -10.88 6.02 20.14
CA MET A 318 -11.77 4.95 19.67
C MET A 318 -13.25 5.33 19.82
N ALA A 319 -13.63 6.00 20.92
CA ALA A 319 -14.99 6.51 21.10
C ALA A 319 -15.36 7.58 20.08
N ALA A 320 -14.40 8.42 19.66
CA ALA A 320 -14.63 9.42 18.62
C ALA A 320 -14.92 8.78 17.24
N LEU A 321 -14.19 7.70 16.90
CA LEU A 321 -14.38 6.96 15.63
C LEU A 321 -15.66 6.13 15.57
N GLU A 322 -16.22 5.73 16.71
CA GLU A 322 -17.53 5.05 16.78
C GLU A 322 -18.69 6.06 16.69
N SER A 323 -18.41 7.36 16.79
CA SER A 323 -19.42 8.44 16.81
C SER A 323 -19.50 9.29 15.54
N SER A 324 -18.69 9.00 14.52
CA SER A 324 -18.64 9.65 13.20
C SER A 324 -18.94 8.66 12.07
#